data_AF-D9PM49-F1
#
_entry.id   AF-D9PM49-F1
#
_cell.length_a   1.000
_cell.length_b   1.000
_cell.length_c   1.000
_cell.angle_alpha   90.00
_cell.angle_beta   90.00
_cell.angle_gamma   90.00
#
_symmetry.space_group_name_H-M   'P 1'
#
loop_
_entity.id
_entity.type
_entity.pdbx_description
1 polymer ?
#
loop_
_entity_poly.entity_id
_entity_poly.type
_entity_poly.pdbx_seq_one_letter_code
_entity_poly.pdbx_strand_id
1 'polypeptide(L)'
;MLLLKMIYEKYGIVKSISNDILMNITNLDDFFIPINKHGSQTAEVAENLNKFMNSENQILTFPAGLVSRKRRGKIRDVEWKKKFYK
;
A
#
# COMPACT_ATOMS: atom_id res chain seq x y z
N MET A 1 7.28 3.57 -7.30
CA MET A 1 7.66 4.87 -6.73
C MET A 1 7.27 6.06 -7.61
N LEU A 2 7.40 5.98 -8.95
CA LEU A 2 7.00 7.09 -9.83
C LEU A 2 5.55 7.58 -9.61
N LEU A 3 4.58 6.68 -9.60
CA LEU A 3 3.17 7.05 -9.40
C LEU A 3 2.93 7.73 -8.05
N LEU A 4 3.57 7.22 -6.99
CA LEU A 4 3.47 7.77 -5.65
C LEU A 4 4.04 9.21 -5.61
N LYS A 5 5.18 9.44 -6.25
CA LYS A 5 5.76 10.78 -6.44
C LYS A 5 4.81 11.73 -7.19
N MET A 6 4.22 11.27 -8.30
CA MET A 6 3.31 12.09 -9.09
C MET A 6 2.04 12.50 -8.31
N ILE A 7 1.49 11.59 -7.51
CA ILE A 7 0.35 11.89 -6.63
C ILE A 7 0.79 12.89 -5.56
N TYR A 8 1.97 12.69 -4.98
CA TYR A 8 2.51 13.59 -3.97
C TYR A 8 2.66 15.03 -4.48
N GLU A 9 3.28 15.18 -5.66
CA GLU A 9 3.49 16.49 -6.28
C GLU A 9 2.17 17.20 -6.64
N LYS A 10 1.10 16.45 -6.93
CA LYS A 10 -0.18 17.02 -7.34
C LYS A 10 -1.15 17.27 -6.19
N TYR A 11 -1.16 16.40 -5.18
CA TYR A 11 -2.19 16.36 -4.14
C TYR A 11 -1.64 16.42 -2.70
N GLY A 12 -0.31 16.43 -2.52
CA GLY A 12 0.31 16.46 -1.20
C GLY A 12 0.46 15.07 -0.58
N ILE A 13 0.31 14.97 0.74
CA ILE A 13 0.64 13.76 1.50
C ILE A 13 -0.12 12.54 0.96
N VAL A 14 0.63 11.50 0.60
CA VAL A 14 0.10 10.21 0.15
C VAL A 14 0.74 9.08 0.92
N LYS A 15 -0.07 8.11 1.35
CA LYS A 15 0.43 6.84 1.90
C LYS A 15 -0.06 5.68 1.04
N SER A 16 0.83 4.72 0.82
CA SER A 16 0.54 3.47 0.13
C SER A 16 0.35 2.36 1.15
N ILE A 17 -0.75 1.61 1.04
CA ILE A 17 -0.95 0.41 1.85
C ILE A 17 0.02 -0.66 1.37
N SER A 18 0.88 -1.17 2.25
CA SER A 18 2.01 -2.01 1.84
C SER A 18 2.41 -3.01 2.90
N ASN A 19 3.16 -4.03 2.48
CA ASN A 19 3.70 -5.02 3.38
C ASN A 19 4.89 -4.44 4.17
N ASP A 20 5.08 -4.93 5.39
CA ASP A 20 6.15 -4.59 6.33
C ASP A 20 7.56 -4.72 5.73
N ILE A 21 7.78 -5.64 4.79
CA ILE A 21 9.07 -5.77 4.09
C ILE A 21 9.50 -4.46 3.41
N LEU A 22 8.56 -3.65 2.92
CA LEU A 22 8.87 -2.37 2.28
C LEU A 22 9.27 -1.27 3.26
N MET A 23 8.97 -1.45 4.56
CA MET A 23 9.40 -0.54 5.63
C MET A 23 10.93 -0.59 5.86
N ASN A 24 11.60 -1.65 5.41
CA ASN A 24 13.05 -1.74 5.48
C ASN A 24 13.76 -0.76 4.51
N ILE A 25 13.02 -0.12 3.61
CA ILE A 25 13.53 0.92 2.73
C ILE A 25 13.33 2.26 3.43
N THR A 26 14.28 2.62 4.30
CA THR A 26 14.19 3.75 5.25
C THR A 26 13.99 5.13 4.64
N ASN A 27 14.24 5.30 3.35
CA ASN A 27 13.95 6.55 2.65
C ASN A 27 12.52 6.64 2.09
N LEU A 28 11.73 5.58 2.26
CA LEU A 28 10.37 5.47 1.73
C LEU A 28 9.35 4.99 2.77
N ASP A 29 9.78 4.64 3.98
CA ASP A 29 8.94 4.16 5.07
C ASP A 29 7.81 5.17 5.41
N ASP A 30 8.12 6.46 5.36
CA ASP A 30 7.16 7.56 5.51
C ASP A 30 6.09 7.62 4.41
N PHE A 31 6.20 6.84 3.34
CA PHE A 31 5.15 6.74 2.32
C PHE A 31 4.32 5.47 2.45
N PHE A 32 4.54 4.64 3.47
CA PHE A 32 3.84 3.37 3.62
C PHE A 32 3.01 3.28 4.91
N ILE A 33 1.87 2.61 4.81
CA ILE A 33 1.11 2.10 5.96
C ILE A 33 1.33 0.59 5.97
N PRO A 34 2.04 0.03 6.98
CA PRO A 34 2.30 -1.39 7.04
C PRO A 34 1.01 -2.14 7.36
N ILE A 35 0.71 -3.16 6.56
CA ILE A 35 -0.35 -4.13 6.85
C ILE A 35 0.24 -5.52 6.97
N ASN A 36 -0.09 -6.22 8.05
CA ASN A 36 0.28 -7.62 8.21
C ASN A 36 -0.48 -8.47 7.19
N LYS A 37 0.26 -9.04 6.23
CA LYS A 37 -0.27 -10.03 5.27
C LYS A 37 -0.13 -11.46 5.80
N HIS A 38 0.70 -11.65 6.83
CA HIS A 38 1.04 -12.93 7.46
C HIS A 38 0.88 -12.82 8.99
N GLY A 39 -0.36 -12.82 9.49
CA GLY A 39 -0.64 -12.80 10.93
C GLY A 39 -1.82 -11.90 11.30
N SER A 40 -2.13 -11.84 12.60
CA SER A 40 -3.13 -10.92 13.16
C SER A 40 -2.69 -9.48 12.94
N GLN A 41 -3.58 -8.65 12.39
CA GLN A 41 -3.36 -7.20 12.37
C GLN A 41 -3.44 -6.69 13.82
N THR A 42 -2.44 -5.94 14.28
CA THR A 42 -2.52 -5.32 15.62
C THR A 42 -3.57 -4.21 15.62
N ALA A 43 -4.24 -4.00 16.76
CA ALA A 43 -5.28 -2.97 16.88
C ALA A 43 -4.76 -1.58 16.49
N GLU A 44 -3.50 -1.29 16.80
CA GLU A 44 -2.80 -0.06 16.45
C GLU A 44 -2.70 0.19 14.94
N VAL A 45 -2.43 -0.85 14.13
CA VAL A 45 -2.37 -0.73 12.67
C VAL A 45 -3.76 -0.41 12.10
N ALA A 46 -4.81 -1.04 12.63
CA ALA A 46 -6.18 -0.76 12.22
C ALA A 46 -6.60 0.67 12.60
N GLU A 47 -6.21 1.14 13.79
CA GLU A 47 -6.48 2.50 14.24
C GLU A 47 -5.74 3.54 13.39
N ASN A 48 -4.47 3.33 13.08
CA ASN A 48 -3.68 4.23 12.23
C ASN A 48 -4.22 4.27 10.80
N LEU A 49 -4.62 3.12 10.25
CA LEU A 49 -5.29 3.09 8.94
C LEU A 49 -6.60 3.87 8.99
N ASN A 50 -7.43 3.68 10.02
CA ASN A 50 -8.69 4.42 10.16
C ASN A 50 -8.45 5.93 10.31
N LYS A 51 -7.49 6.36 11.11
CA LYS A 51 -7.13 7.78 11.25
C LYS A 51 -6.74 8.38 9.91
N PHE A 52 -5.94 7.67 9.12
CA PHE A 52 -5.49 8.14 7.81
C PHE A 52 -6.62 8.15 6.78
N MET A 53 -7.47 7.12 6.75
CA MET A 53 -8.67 7.05 5.90
C MET A 53 -9.69 8.16 6.20
N ASN A 54 -9.71 8.69 7.42
CA ASN A 54 -10.58 9.81 7.83
C ASN A 54 -9.90 11.18 7.71
N SER A 55 -8.71 11.25 7.13
CA SER A 55 -8.00 12.51 6.90
C SER A 55 -8.17 13.00 5.46
N GLU A 56 -7.75 14.22 5.19
CA GLU A 56 -7.70 14.81 3.83
C GLU A 56 -6.52 14.27 2.98
N ASN A 57 -5.73 13.34 3.53
CA ASN A 57 -4.57 12.79 2.85
C ASN A 57 -4.95 11.71 1.84
N GLN A 58 -4.05 11.49 0.88
CA GLN A 58 -4.30 10.56 -0.22
C GLN A 58 -3.89 9.14 0.13
N ILE A 59 -4.70 8.16 -0.29
CA ILE A 59 -4.41 6.74 -0.11
C ILE A 59 -4.21 6.08 -1.47
N LEU A 60 -3.03 5.51 -1.66
CA LEU A 60 -2.72 4.69 -2.82
C LEU A 60 -2.82 3.21 -2.43
N THR A 61 -3.60 2.45 -3.20
CA THR A 61 -3.73 1.00 -2.97
C THR A 61 -3.56 0.23 -4.27
N PHE A 62 -3.00 -0.98 -4.15
CA PHE A 62 -2.90 -1.93 -5.25
C PHE A 62 -3.72 -3.18 -4.89
N PRO A 63 -4.92 -3.36 -5.47
CA PRO A 63 -5.87 -4.39 -5.04
C PRO A 63 -5.37 -5.83 -5.31
N ALA A 64 -4.43 -6.00 -6.24
CA ALA A 64 -3.72 -7.26 -6.45
C ALA A 64 -2.78 -7.62 -5.26
N GLY A 65 -2.35 -6.62 -4.48
CA GLY A 65 -1.42 -6.76 -3.35
C GLY A 65 -0.04 -7.28 -3.74
N LEU A 66 0.28 -7.27 -5.04
CA LEU A 66 1.52 -7.73 -5.67
C LEU A 66 1.76 -6.90 -6.93
N VAL A 67 3.03 -6.73 -7.29
CA VAL A 67 3.41 -6.15 -8.59
C VAL A 67 3.09 -7.12 -9.72
N SER A 68 2.67 -6.58 -10.87
CA SER A 68 2.57 -7.31 -12.13
C SER A 68 3.86 -8.09 -12.43
N ARG A 69 3.75 -9.36 -12.84
CA ARG A 69 4.89 -10.20 -13.24
C ARG A 69 4.62 -10.89 -14.57
N LYS A 70 5.68 -11.09 -15.36
CA LYS A 70 5.60 -11.83 -16.63
C LYS A 70 5.27 -13.30 -16.34
N ARG A 71 4.13 -13.79 -16.84
CA ARG A 71 3.73 -15.20 -16.80
C ARG A 71 3.27 -15.62 -18.17
N ARG A 72 3.87 -16.68 -18.72
CA ARG A 72 3.54 -17.21 -20.06
C ARG A 72 3.50 -16.12 -21.14
N GLY A 73 4.52 -15.25 -21.15
CA GLY A 73 4.65 -14.17 -22.14
C GLY A 73 3.81 -12.91 -21.89
N LYS A 74 2.87 -12.91 -20.95
CA LYS A 74 2.01 -11.74 -20.65
C LYS A 74 2.40 -11.09 -19.33
N ILE A 75 2.43 -9.76 -19.29
CA ILE A 75 2.60 -8.96 -18.07
C ILE A 75 1.23 -8.43 -17.68
N ARG A 76 0.73 -8.86 -16.52
CA ARG A 76 -0.55 -8.40 -15.96
C ARG A 76 -0.58 -8.63 -14.47
N ASP A 77 -1.48 -7.92 -13.80
CA ASP A 77 -1.78 -8.17 -12.41
C ASP A 77 -2.37 -9.56 -12.20
N VAL A 78 -2.22 -10.06 -10.98
CA VAL A 78 -3.02 -11.18 -10.49
C VAL A 78 -4.45 -10.72 -10.24
N GLU A 79 -5.33 -11.67 -9.90
CA GLU A 79 -6.69 -11.35 -9.50
C GLU A 79 -6.71 -10.31 -8.36
N TRP A 80 -7.55 -9.29 -8.55
CA TRP A 80 -7.75 -8.23 -7.59
C TRP A 80 -8.57 -8.74 -6.41
N LYS A 81 -8.23 -8.30 -5.20
CA LYS A 81 -8.94 -8.66 -3.98
C LYS A 81 -9.79 -7.48 -3.51
N LYS A 82 -11.00 -7.78 -3.02
CA LYS A 82 -11.88 -6.78 -2.39
C LYS A 82 -11.37 -6.28 -1.03
N LYS A 83 -10.53 -7.08 -0.37
CA LYS A 83 -9.98 -6.78 0.96
C LYS A 83 -8.47 -7.03 0.96
N PHE A 84 -7.75 -6.23 1.74
CA PHE A 84 -6.30 -6.35 1.93
C PHE A 84 -5.91 -7.40 2.97
N TYR A 85 -6.87 -7.83 3.79
CA TYR A 85 -6.75 -8.85 4.84
C TYR A 85 -7.66 -10.04 4.51
N LYS A 86 -7.39 -11.19 5.14
CA LYS A 86 -8.20 -12.41 4.99
C LYS A 86 -9.45 -12.33 5.86
#